data_AF-A0A7X7QNE7-F1
#
_entry.id   AF-A0A7X7QNE7-F1
#
_cell.length_a   1.000
_cell.length_b   1.000
_cell.length_c   1.000
_cell.angle_alpha   90.00
_cell.angle_beta   90.00
_cell.angle_gamma   90.00
#
_symmetry.space_group_name_H-M   'P 1'
#
loop_
_entity.id
_entity.type
_entity.pdbx_description
1 polymer ?
#
loop_
_entity_poly.entity_id
_entity_poly.type
_entity_poly.pdbx_seq_one_letter_code
_entity_poly.pdbx_strand_id
1 'polypeptide(L)'
;MTSQQRSTGMRWAALVVVAAALAARGGGSVVPVGTYLYANPADPAQYPGQLTVRFATPGARRLVVAYGRKNRKDRVSRQGTTEAEREHLKPWLGTLSADGTEAAFPNLPIDYYDLVVIDAERMAVHEGLALFRQPAPERATPEFFDEIRGSLGLRQDRIGGWEGFFDSKDFIRFETDGERAGVLLQQMRLGTALAESGAVLKGCIHSLDVVWVERAHAEGAGWQVITRQQLYRDEIPARTFFATAFVPALQGLRVGTSPKLVGPIELPPPTAPPAPPAPAAPPAP
;
A
#
# COMPACT_ATOMS: atom_id res chain seq x y z
N MET A 1 4.08 68.40 4.57
CA MET A 1 5.04 67.38 5.07
C MET A 1 4.20 66.24 5.65
N THR A 2 3.95 65.20 4.83
CA THR A 2 4.51 63.82 4.98
C THR A 2 3.85 63.04 6.14
N SER A 3 3.37 61.81 6.03
CA SER A 3 3.53 60.76 5.02
C SER A 3 2.44 59.68 5.16
N GLN A 4 2.25 58.91 4.08
CA GLN A 4 1.74 57.54 4.06
C GLN A 4 2.63 56.59 4.89
N GLN A 5 2.07 55.44 5.33
CA GLN A 5 2.60 54.05 5.19
C GLN A 5 1.82 53.14 6.18
N ARG A 6 0.95 52.22 5.74
CA ARG A 6 1.21 50.82 5.34
C ARG A 6 2.16 50.03 6.26
N SER A 7 1.66 48.88 6.74
CA SER A 7 2.27 47.53 6.76
C SER A 7 1.93 46.80 8.08
N THR A 8 1.06 45.78 8.03
CA THR A 8 1.35 44.33 8.06
C THR A 8 2.00 43.80 9.35
N GLY A 9 1.31 42.84 9.98
CA GLY A 9 1.81 41.94 11.03
C GLY A 9 0.59 41.41 11.79
N MET A 10 0.35 40.12 12.02
CA MET A 10 1.23 38.97 11.99
C MET A 10 0.30 37.74 12.01
N ARG A 11 0.40 36.86 11.00
CA ARG A 11 -0.20 35.52 10.98
C ARG A 11 0.81 34.57 11.60
N TRP A 12 0.46 33.86 12.68
CA TRP A 12 1.02 32.54 13.01
C TRP A 12 0.00 31.77 13.87
N ALA A 13 -0.79 30.90 13.24
CA ALA A 13 -1.45 29.80 13.93
C ALA A 13 -0.58 28.55 13.71
N ALA A 14 -0.08 28.01 14.81
CA ALA A 14 0.91 26.94 14.85
C ALA A 14 0.36 25.64 14.26
N LEU A 15 1.10 25.07 13.30
CA LEU A 15 0.92 23.69 12.84
C LEU A 15 1.63 22.77 13.85
N VAL A 16 0.87 22.04 14.65
CA VAL A 16 1.41 20.99 15.52
C VAL A 16 1.71 19.77 14.65
N VAL A 17 2.97 19.62 14.26
CA VAL A 17 3.50 18.36 13.73
C VAL A 17 3.75 17.44 14.92
N VAL A 18 2.86 16.47 15.14
CA VAL A 18 3.16 15.34 16.03
C VAL A 18 4.08 14.38 15.26
N ALA A 19 5.35 14.74 15.18
CA ALA A 19 6.43 13.79 14.96
C ALA A 19 6.76 13.18 16.31
N ALA A 20 6.13 12.04 16.62
CA ALA A 20 6.52 11.27 17.79
C ALA A 20 7.93 10.73 17.57
N ALA A 21 8.81 11.14 18.49
CA ALA A 21 10.23 10.88 18.50
C ALA A 21 10.57 9.38 18.59
N LEU A 22 11.55 8.95 17.79
CA LEU A 22 12.44 7.85 18.16
C LEU A 22 13.90 8.34 18.08
N ALA A 23 14.36 8.68 19.28
CA ALA A 23 15.72 8.76 19.81
C ALA A 23 16.91 8.70 18.85
N ALA A 24 17.65 9.81 18.84
CA ALA A 24 19.04 9.86 18.44
C ALA A 24 19.92 8.92 19.28
N ARG A 25 20.53 7.93 18.63
CA ARG A 25 21.84 7.38 19.00
C ARG A 25 22.62 7.05 17.72
N GLY A 26 23.70 7.80 17.51
CA GLY A 26 24.85 7.53 16.62
C GLY A 26 24.63 6.74 15.33
N GLY A 27 24.72 7.42 14.19
CA GLY A 27 24.64 6.85 12.83
C GLY A 27 23.73 7.72 11.98
N GLY A 28 24.06 7.93 10.70
CA GLY A 28 23.32 8.81 9.79
C GLY A 28 21.80 8.60 9.87
N SER A 29 21.02 9.66 9.65
CA SER A 29 19.56 9.62 9.78
C SER A 29 18.98 8.46 8.95
N VAL A 30 18.56 7.40 9.62
CA VAL A 30 17.94 6.26 8.94
C VAL A 30 16.55 6.70 8.52
N VAL A 31 16.33 6.85 7.22
CA VAL A 31 14.98 7.05 6.67
C VAL A 31 14.22 5.72 6.86
N PRO A 32 13.10 5.71 7.61
CA PRO A 32 12.31 4.50 7.80
C PRO A 32 11.82 3.92 6.48
N VAL A 33 11.70 2.59 6.41
CA VAL A 33 11.13 1.91 5.25
C VAL A 33 9.68 2.39 5.05
N GLY A 34 9.32 2.69 3.79
CA GLY A 34 7.95 3.14 3.46
C GLY A 34 7.71 4.64 3.60
N THR A 35 8.72 5.43 4.01
CA THR A 35 8.59 6.89 4.21
C THR A 35 7.95 7.62 3.02
N TYR A 36 8.31 7.24 1.78
CA TYR A 36 7.81 7.90 0.57
C TYR A 36 6.65 7.19 -0.12
N LEU A 37 6.04 6.22 0.57
CA LEU A 37 4.97 5.39 0.00
C LEU A 37 3.67 6.17 -0.20
N TYR A 38 3.31 6.98 0.80
CA TYR A 38 2.02 7.67 0.83
C TYR A 38 2.12 9.07 0.21
N ALA A 39 1.00 9.51 -0.34
CA ALA A 39 0.87 10.84 -0.92
C ALA A 39 1.08 11.93 0.16
N ASN A 40 1.94 12.88 -0.15
CA ASN A 40 2.25 14.08 0.61
C ASN A 40 2.37 15.27 -0.36
N PRO A 41 1.26 15.74 -0.94
CA PRO A 41 1.27 16.84 -1.89
C PRO A 41 1.72 18.15 -1.23
N ALA A 42 2.42 18.99 -1.99
CA ALA A 42 2.88 20.30 -1.50
C ALA A 42 1.74 21.24 -1.08
N ASP A 43 0.57 21.13 -1.74
CA ASP A 43 -0.66 21.84 -1.38
C ASP A 43 -1.81 20.85 -1.21
N PRO A 44 -2.02 20.28 -0.01
CA PRO A 44 -3.15 19.40 0.26
C PRO A 44 -4.51 20.09 0.12
N ALA A 45 -4.60 21.39 0.40
CA ALA A 45 -5.86 22.13 0.46
C ALA A 45 -6.54 22.28 -0.92
N GLN A 46 -5.80 22.04 -2.01
CA GLN A 46 -6.37 21.95 -3.36
C GLN A 46 -7.38 20.80 -3.51
N TYR A 47 -7.36 19.80 -2.61
CA TYR A 47 -8.20 18.62 -2.68
C TYR A 47 -9.40 18.73 -1.72
N PRO A 48 -10.62 18.99 -2.22
CA PRO A 48 -11.77 19.28 -1.36
C PRO A 48 -12.39 18.03 -0.72
N GLY A 49 -11.98 16.84 -1.12
CA GLY A 49 -12.61 15.59 -0.68
C GLY A 49 -12.27 15.27 0.77
N GLN A 50 -13.28 14.85 1.51
CA GLN A 50 -13.16 14.47 2.91
C GLN A 50 -13.81 13.12 3.14
N LEU A 51 -13.07 12.21 3.76
CA LEU A 51 -13.56 10.88 4.11
C LEU A 51 -13.22 10.58 5.58
N THR A 52 -14.22 10.19 6.34
CA THR A 52 -14.06 9.65 7.69
C THR A 52 -14.63 8.25 7.73
N VAL A 53 -13.85 7.31 8.23
CA VAL A 53 -14.21 5.89 8.32
C VAL A 53 -14.24 5.50 9.78
N ARG A 54 -15.35 4.93 10.23
CA ARG A 54 -15.52 4.39 11.57
C ARG A 54 -15.45 2.87 11.54
N PHE A 55 -14.89 2.30 12.59
CA PHE A 55 -14.76 0.86 12.78
C PHE A 55 -15.53 0.43 14.02
N ALA A 56 -16.16 -0.75 13.94
CA ALA A 56 -16.92 -1.32 15.05
C ALA A 56 -16.02 -1.73 16.24
N THR A 57 -14.74 -2.02 15.98
CA THR A 57 -13.77 -2.45 16.99
C THR A 57 -12.58 -1.49 17.06
N PRO A 58 -12.05 -1.22 18.28
CA PRO A 58 -10.88 -0.37 18.47
C PRO A 58 -9.59 -1.06 18.01
N GLY A 59 -8.57 -0.26 17.68
CA GLY A 59 -7.26 -0.75 17.27
C GLY A 59 -6.30 0.41 17.07
N ALA A 60 -5.72 0.85 18.18
CA ALA A 60 -4.97 2.10 18.31
C ALA A 60 -3.71 2.22 17.43
N ARG A 61 -3.31 1.15 16.72
CA ARG A 61 -2.11 1.11 15.88
C ARG A 61 -2.37 0.65 14.44
N ARG A 62 -3.63 0.56 14.03
CA ARG A 62 -3.96 0.22 12.64
C ARG A 62 -3.58 1.36 11.70
N LEU A 63 -3.10 1.02 10.52
CA LEU A 63 -2.96 1.95 9.41
C LEU A 63 -4.19 1.81 8.51
N VAL A 64 -4.71 2.93 8.01
CA VAL A 64 -5.82 2.94 7.05
C VAL A 64 -5.35 3.65 5.80
N VAL A 65 -5.31 2.90 4.70
CA VAL A 65 -4.78 3.35 3.42
C VAL A 65 -5.94 3.51 2.45
N ALA A 66 -6.10 4.70 1.88
CA ALA A 66 -7.07 4.98 0.84
C ALA A 66 -6.41 4.92 -0.55
N TYR A 67 -6.92 4.03 -1.38
CA TYR A 67 -6.38 3.73 -2.70
C TYR A 67 -7.35 4.17 -3.80
N GLY A 68 -7.05 5.33 -4.40
CA GLY A 68 -7.88 5.97 -5.44
C GLY A 68 -7.89 5.18 -6.75
N ARG A 69 -9.07 5.01 -7.35
CA ARG A 69 -9.27 4.27 -8.60
C ARG A 69 -8.80 5.02 -9.85
N LYS A 70 -8.81 6.36 -9.85
CA LYS A 70 -8.39 7.17 -11.00
C LYS A 70 -6.90 7.05 -11.27
N ASN A 71 -6.10 6.99 -10.21
CA ASN A 71 -4.64 7.07 -10.24
C ASN A 71 -3.96 5.71 -10.03
N ARG A 72 -4.62 4.63 -10.46
CA ARG A 72 -4.02 3.30 -10.47
C ARG A 72 -3.06 3.18 -11.63
N LYS A 73 -1.90 2.57 -11.37
CA LYS A 73 -0.82 2.48 -12.37
C LYS A 73 -1.18 1.69 -13.61
N ASP A 74 -2.15 0.78 -13.52
CA ASP A 74 -2.64 0.07 -14.69
C ASP A 74 -3.27 1.01 -15.73
N ARG A 75 -3.79 2.17 -15.30
CA ARG A 75 -4.37 3.20 -16.17
C ARG A 75 -3.35 4.14 -16.83
N VAL A 76 -2.08 4.05 -16.44
CA VAL A 76 -1.01 4.95 -16.92
C VAL A 76 -0.25 4.28 -18.07
N SER A 77 0.20 5.09 -19.03
CA SER A 77 1.01 4.58 -20.15
C SER A 77 2.35 4.04 -19.66
N ARG A 78 2.95 3.10 -20.40
CA ARG A 78 4.27 2.52 -20.07
C ARG A 78 5.44 3.50 -20.31
N GLN A 79 5.19 4.73 -20.76
CA GLN A 79 6.21 5.70 -21.19
C GLN A 79 6.93 6.42 -20.03
N GLY A 80 6.75 5.94 -18.80
CA GLY A 80 7.34 6.54 -17.60
C GLY A 80 6.48 7.69 -17.06
N THR A 81 6.72 8.00 -15.79
CA THR A 81 5.99 9.05 -15.05
C THR A 81 6.99 10.03 -14.45
N THR A 82 6.73 11.32 -14.62
CA THR A 82 7.44 12.40 -13.92
C THR A 82 7.25 12.28 -12.40
N GLU A 83 8.09 12.95 -11.60
CA GLU A 83 7.95 12.94 -10.13
C GLU A 83 6.61 13.53 -9.67
N ALA A 84 6.14 14.59 -10.31
CA ALA A 84 4.83 15.17 -10.02
C ALA A 84 3.69 14.17 -10.30
N GLU A 85 3.76 13.43 -11.40
CA GLU A 85 2.79 12.38 -11.70
C GLU A 85 2.87 11.21 -10.72
N ARG A 86 4.08 10.81 -10.28
CA ARG A 86 4.26 9.74 -9.29
C ARG A 86 3.56 10.04 -7.98
N GLU A 87 3.56 11.30 -7.55
CA GLU A 87 2.89 11.73 -6.33
C GLU A 87 1.38 11.46 -6.39
N HIS A 88 0.74 11.73 -7.52
CA HIS A 88 -0.68 11.46 -7.72
C HIS A 88 -1.01 9.97 -7.74
N LEU A 89 -0.05 9.11 -8.07
CA LEU A 89 -0.18 7.65 -8.05
C LEU A 89 0.06 7.07 -6.65
N LYS A 90 0.44 7.85 -5.64
CA LYS A 90 0.61 7.29 -4.29
C LYS A 90 -0.75 7.07 -3.62
N PRO A 91 -0.91 5.99 -2.84
CA PRO A 91 -2.05 5.85 -1.94
C PRO A 91 -2.00 6.91 -0.82
N TRP A 92 -3.13 7.15 -0.17
CA TRP A 92 -3.26 8.14 0.90
C TRP A 92 -3.30 7.45 2.25
N LEU A 93 -2.64 8.02 3.25
CA LEU A 93 -2.69 7.51 4.63
C LEU A 93 -3.70 8.32 5.45
N GLY A 94 -4.57 7.63 6.17
CA GLY A 94 -5.54 8.24 7.07
C GLY A 94 -4.94 8.55 8.43
N THR A 95 -5.39 9.65 9.04
CA THR A 95 -5.07 9.98 10.42
C THR A 95 -5.97 9.18 11.34
N LEU A 96 -5.39 8.29 12.14
CA LEU A 96 -6.12 7.49 13.11
C LEU A 96 -6.41 8.28 14.39
N SER A 97 -7.65 8.16 14.89
CA SER A 97 -8.03 8.57 16.24
C SER A 97 -7.32 7.77 17.32
N ALA A 98 -7.24 8.32 18.54
CA ALA A 98 -6.47 7.74 19.64
C ALA A 98 -6.93 6.33 20.05
N ASP A 99 -8.23 6.02 19.94
CA ASP A 99 -8.79 4.71 20.23
C ASP A 99 -8.79 3.76 19.02
N GLY A 100 -8.38 4.26 17.84
CA GLY A 100 -8.35 3.51 16.60
C GLY A 100 -9.72 3.15 16.05
N THR A 101 -10.78 3.83 16.47
CA THR A 101 -12.15 3.59 15.99
C THR A 101 -12.49 4.44 14.77
N GLU A 102 -11.77 5.54 14.55
CA GLU A 102 -11.98 6.45 13.42
C GLU A 102 -10.67 6.71 12.66
N ALA A 103 -10.73 6.70 11.34
CA ALA A 103 -9.66 7.16 10.45
C ALA A 103 -10.17 8.29 9.53
N ALA A 104 -9.47 9.42 9.54
CA ALA A 104 -9.86 10.61 8.81
C ALA A 104 -8.89 10.93 7.66
N PHE A 105 -9.45 11.32 6.53
CA PHE A 105 -8.75 11.79 5.33
C PHE A 105 -9.31 13.17 4.98
N PRO A 106 -8.66 14.25 5.43
CA PRO A 106 -9.22 15.60 5.32
C PRO A 106 -9.08 16.22 3.92
N ASN A 107 -8.19 15.70 3.08
CA ASN A 107 -7.87 16.29 1.77
C ASN A 107 -7.59 15.19 0.73
N LEU A 108 -8.65 14.61 0.19
CA LEU A 108 -8.59 13.61 -0.89
C LEU A 108 -9.01 14.22 -2.23
N PRO A 109 -8.35 13.87 -3.34
CA PRO A 109 -8.91 14.06 -4.67
C PRO A 109 -10.33 13.48 -4.78
N ILE A 110 -11.15 14.07 -5.64
CA ILE A 110 -12.48 13.52 -5.95
C ILE A 110 -12.28 12.22 -6.74
N ASP A 111 -12.67 11.10 -6.16
CA ASP A 111 -12.50 9.77 -6.74
C ASP A 111 -13.39 8.72 -6.04
N TYR A 112 -13.34 7.49 -6.51
CA TYR A 112 -13.70 6.30 -5.76
C TYR A 112 -12.46 5.75 -5.07
N TYR A 113 -12.55 5.49 -3.78
CA TYR A 113 -11.48 4.92 -2.98
C TYR A 113 -11.83 3.51 -2.52
N ASP A 114 -10.88 2.61 -2.70
CA ASP A 114 -10.87 1.34 -1.99
C ASP A 114 -9.95 1.47 -0.79
N LEU A 115 -10.29 0.86 0.34
CA LEU A 115 -9.48 0.95 1.56
C LEU A 115 -8.77 -0.36 1.87
N VAL A 116 -7.60 -0.22 2.49
CA VAL A 116 -6.88 -1.30 3.16
C VAL A 116 -6.63 -0.88 4.60
N VAL A 117 -6.96 -1.75 5.54
CA VAL A 117 -6.68 -1.59 6.97
C VAL A 117 -5.59 -2.60 7.34
N ILE A 118 -4.48 -2.13 7.88
CA ILE A 118 -3.34 -2.97 8.28
C ILE A 118 -3.15 -2.85 9.78
N ASP A 119 -3.17 -3.97 10.48
CA ASP A 119 -2.86 -4.07 11.91
C ASP A 119 -1.61 -4.93 12.08
N ALA A 120 -0.44 -4.29 12.14
CA ALA A 120 0.85 -4.96 12.27
C ALA A 120 1.07 -5.59 13.65
N GLU A 121 0.33 -5.15 14.68
CA GLU A 121 0.40 -5.78 16.01
C GLU A 121 -0.31 -7.13 16.00
N ARG A 122 -1.46 -7.21 15.31
CA ARG A 122 -2.24 -8.44 15.16
C ARG A 122 -1.87 -9.26 13.92
N MET A 123 -0.92 -8.78 13.12
CA MET A 123 -0.56 -9.35 11.82
C MET A 123 -1.79 -9.61 10.95
N ALA A 124 -2.66 -8.60 10.81
CA ALA A 124 -3.91 -8.67 10.05
C ALA A 124 -3.99 -7.59 8.96
N VAL A 125 -4.59 -7.94 7.82
CA VAL A 125 -4.96 -7.04 6.74
C VAL A 125 -6.44 -7.25 6.38
N HIS A 126 -7.20 -6.16 6.37
CA HIS A 126 -8.56 -6.12 5.85
C HIS A 126 -8.60 -5.26 4.60
N GLU A 127 -9.09 -5.78 3.50
CA GLU A 127 -9.00 -5.11 2.20
C GLU A 127 -10.35 -5.09 1.49
N GLY A 128 -10.67 -3.96 0.87
CA GLY A 128 -11.83 -3.81 -0.03
C GLY A 128 -11.39 -3.45 -1.44
N LEU A 129 -10.30 -4.01 -1.95
CA LEU A 129 -9.74 -3.62 -3.23
C LEU A 129 -10.59 -4.20 -4.37
N ALA A 130 -10.88 -3.41 -5.39
CA ALA A 130 -11.16 -3.95 -6.72
C ALA A 130 -9.80 -4.13 -7.41
N LEU A 131 -9.43 -5.33 -7.79
CA LEU A 131 -8.12 -5.59 -8.40
C LEU A 131 -8.14 -5.36 -9.92
N PHE A 132 -9.33 -5.45 -10.50
CA PHE A 132 -9.57 -5.33 -11.93
C PHE A 132 -10.52 -4.17 -12.25
N ARG A 133 -10.39 -3.64 -13.47
CA ARG A 133 -11.16 -2.46 -13.89
C ARG A 133 -12.62 -2.77 -14.19
N GLN A 134 -12.87 -3.97 -14.69
CA GLN A 134 -14.19 -4.35 -15.17
C GLN A 134 -15.09 -4.71 -13.99
N PRO A 135 -16.37 -4.31 -14.02
CA PRO A 135 -17.31 -4.53 -12.91
C PRO A 135 -17.68 -6.01 -12.69
N ALA A 136 -17.34 -6.90 -13.63
CA ALA A 136 -17.55 -8.34 -13.54
C ALA A 136 -16.41 -9.08 -14.26
N PRO A 137 -15.21 -9.18 -13.65
CA PRO A 137 -14.17 -10.07 -14.18
C PRO A 137 -14.74 -11.50 -14.24
N GLU A 138 -14.38 -12.26 -15.26
CA GLU A 138 -14.70 -13.69 -15.28
C GLU A 138 -14.16 -14.34 -14.00
N ARG A 139 -14.86 -15.35 -13.48
CA ARG A 139 -14.41 -16.00 -12.24
C ARG A 139 -13.05 -16.64 -12.52
N ALA A 140 -12.03 -16.11 -11.86
CA ALA A 140 -10.70 -16.70 -11.83
C ALA A 140 -10.82 -18.17 -11.39
N THR A 141 -10.43 -19.07 -12.29
CA THR A 141 -10.40 -20.51 -12.03
C THR A 141 -9.12 -20.87 -11.24
N PRO A 142 -9.12 -21.96 -10.45
CA PRO A 142 -7.92 -22.42 -9.76
C PRO A 142 -6.69 -22.58 -10.67
N GLU A 143 -6.90 -22.96 -11.93
CA GLU A 143 -5.84 -23.11 -12.93
C GLU A 143 -5.14 -21.78 -13.20
N PHE A 144 -5.89 -20.68 -13.35
CA PHE A 144 -5.28 -19.35 -13.50
C PHE A 144 -4.46 -18.94 -12.28
N PHE A 145 -4.90 -19.32 -11.06
CA PHE A 145 -4.14 -19.06 -9.85
C PHE A 145 -2.78 -19.77 -9.89
N ASP A 146 -2.78 -21.05 -10.28
CA ASP A 146 -1.56 -21.85 -10.34
C ASP A 146 -0.61 -21.37 -11.44
N GLU A 147 -1.14 -21.00 -12.61
CA GLU A 147 -0.34 -20.41 -13.70
C GLU A 147 0.35 -19.10 -13.28
N ILE A 148 -0.41 -18.19 -12.66
CA ILE A 148 0.14 -16.89 -12.23
C ILE A 148 1.15 -17.09 -11.08
N ARG A 149 0.83 -17.96 -10.11
CA ARG A 149 1.77 -18.32 -9.03
C ARG A 149 3.05 -18.94 -9.58
N GLY A 150 2.96 -19.85 -10.54
CA GLY A 150 4.13 -20.45 -11.20
C GLY A 150 4.95 -19.45 -12.00
N SER A 151 4.30 -18.44 -12.60
CA SER A 151 4.98 -17.41 -13.39
C SER A 151 5.66 -16.33 -12.55
N LEU A 152 5.06 -15.95 -11.42
CA LEU A 152 5.49 -14.82 -10.59
C LEU A 152 6.08 -15.20 -9.22
N GLY A 153 6.07 -16.51 -8.92
CA GLY A 153 6.71 -17.08 -7.76
C GLY A 153 8.24 -16.96 -7.84
N LEU A 154 8.92 -17.34 -6.77
CA LEU A 154 10.39 -17.33 -6.75
C LEU A 154 10.91 -18.43 -7.66
N ARG A 155 11.71 -18.09 -8.66
CA ARG A 155 12.32 -19.07 -9.55
C ARG A 155 13.79 -19.27 -9.20
N GLN A 156 14.23 -20.53 -9.28
CA GLN A 156 15.64 -20.89 -9.04
C GLN A 156 16.51 -20.72 -10.30
N ASP A 157 15.88 -20.63 -11.47
CA ASP A 157 16.53 -20.65 -12.79
C ASP A 157 16.83 -19.26 -13.36
N ARG A 158 16.47 -18.17 -12.65
CA ARG A 158 16.66 -16.78 -13.11
C ARG A 158 17.12 -15.88 -11.98
N ILE A 159 18.17 -15.10 -12.23
CA ILE A 159 18.63 -14.03 -11.34
C ILE A 159 18.25 -12.70 -12.00
N GLY A 160 17.22 -12.04 -11.49
CA GLY A 160 16.82 -10.68 -11.91
C GLY A 160 15.33 -10.54 -12.22
N GLY A 161 14.75 -9.38 -11.87
CA GLY A 161 13.35 -9.03 -12.12
C GLY A 161 12.51 -8.82 -10.86
N TRP A 162 11.18 -8.98 -10.99
CA TRP A 162 10.15 -8.92 -9.91
C TRP A 162 10.51 -9.69 -8.62
N GLU A 163 11.39 -10.68 -8.75
CA GLU A 163 11.85 -11.58 -7.69
C GLU A 163 13.06 -11.05 -6.90
N GLY A 164 13.80 -10.05 -7.41
CA GLY A 164 15.17 -9.77 -6.93
C GLY A 164 15.30 -9.15 -5.54
N PHE A 165 14.29 -8.39 -5.08
CA PHE A 165 14.35 -7.76 -3.75
C PHE A 165 13.72 -8.66 -2.68
N PHE A 166 12.48 -9.11 -2.84
CA PHE A 166 11.76 -9.89 -1.83
C PHE A 166 11.98 -11.39 -2.00
N ASP A 167 12.41 -12.05 -0.91
CA ASP A 167 12.75 -13.48 -0.88
C ASP A 167 11.58 -14.38 -0.51
N SER A 168 10.40 -13.81 -0.23
CA SER A 168 9.17 -14.54 0.07
C SER A 168 7.96 -13.80 -0.52
N LYS A 169 6.97 -14.55 -1.03
CA LYS A 169 5.73 -13.99 -1.60
C LYS A 169 4.53 -14.84 -1.18
N ASP A 170 3.42 -14.20 -0.85
CA ASP A 170 2.11 -14.84 -0.68
C ASP A 170 1.07 -14.13 -1.53
N PHE A 171 0.30 -14.89 -2.28
CA PHE A 171 -0.70 -14.36 -3.19
C PHE A 171 -2.08 -14.49 -2.57
N ILE A 172 -2.70 -13.35 -2.29
CA ILE A 172 -3.92 -13.25 -1.48
C ILE A 172 -5.15 -13.45 -2.35
N ARG A 173 -5.28 -12.65 -3.41
CA ARG A 173 -6.48 -12.61 -4.25
C ARG A 173 -6.16 -12.13 -5.66
N PHE A 174 -6.98 -12.56 -6.60
CA PHE A 174 -6.82 -12.29 -8.02
C PHE A 174 -8.19 -11.97 -8.63
N GLU A 175 -8.19 -11.10 -9.63
CA GLU A 175 -9.32 -10.84 -10.53
C GLU A 175 -8.78 -10.83 -11.96
N THR A 176 -9.45 -11.51 -12.90
CA THR A 176 -8.94 -11.69 -14.28
C THR A 176 -10.04 -11.65 -15.33
N ASP A 177 -9.70 -11.31 -16.56
CA ASP A 177 -10.52 -11.52 -17.76
C ASP A 177 -9.98 -12.65 -18.67
N GLY A 178 -9.09 -13.50 -18.15
CA GLY A 178 -8.45 -14.60 -18.87
C GLY A 178 -7.14 -14.21 -19.57
N GLU A 179 -6.99 -12.94 -19.96
CA GLU A 179 -5.79 -12.40 -20.63
C GLU A 179 -4.97 -11.47 -19.74
N ARG A 180 -5.64 -10.77 -18.83
CA ARG A 180 -5.06 -9.86 -17.86
C ARG A 180 -5.56 -10.19 -16.47
N ALA A 181 -4.74 -9.92 -15.46
CA ALA A 181 -5.17 -10.06 -14.08
C ALA A 181 -4.65 -8.91 -13.20
N GLY A 182 -5.44 -8.55 -12.21
CA GLY A 182 -5.01 -7.78 -11.04
C GLY A 182 -4.78 -8.74 -9.88
N VAL A 183 -3.64 -8.61 -9.22
CA VAL A 183 -3.16 -9.53 -8.19
C VAL A 183 -2.85 -8.75 -6.92
N LEU A 184 -3.48 -9.12 -5.82
CA LEU A 184 -3.11 -8.68 -4.49
C LEU A 184 -2.17 -9.71 -3.87
N LEU A 185 -1.00 -9.25 -3.43
CA LEU A 185 -0.02 -10.14 -2.82
C LEU A 185 0.79 -9.43 -1.75
N GLN A 186 1.34 -10.22 -0.85
CA GLN A 186 2.28 -9.80 0.17
C GLN A 186 3.67 -10.27 -0.21
N GLN A 187 4.67 -9.46 0.12
CA GLN A 187 6.07 -9.81 -0.07
C GLN A 187 6.83 -9.58 1.22
N MET A 188 7.77 -10.48 1.51
CA MET A 188 8.68 -10.34 2.65
C MET A 188 10.12 -10.42 2.19
N ARG A 189 10.97 -9.69 2.91
CA ARG A 189 12.43 -9.85 2.89
C ARG A 189 12.83 -10.30 4.30
N LEU A 190 13.20 -11.57 4.42
CA LEU A 190 13.65 -12.17 5.67
C LEU A 190 15.15 -11.93 5.92
N GLY A 191 15.94 -11.82 4.85
CA GLY A 191 17.38 -11.59 4.92
C GLY A 191 17.78 -10.15 5.23
N THR A 192 19.05 -9.95 5.60
CA THR A 192 19.63 -8.62 5.80
C THR A 192 19.41 -7.75 4.56
N ALA A 193 18.89 -6.55 4.78
CA ALA A 193 18.65 -5.55 3.75
C ALA A 193 19.17 -4.19 4.20
N LEU A 194 19.32 -3.27 3.25
CA LEU A 194 19.67 -1.88 3.54
C LEU A 194 18.42 -1.01 3.38
N ALA A 195 18.24 -0.05 4.29
CA ALA A 195 17.30 1.03 4.15
C ALA A 195 17.66 1.92 2.95
N GLU A 196 16.76 2.80 2.52
CA GLU A 196 17.06 3.81 1.49
C GLU A 196 18.22 4.74 1.90
N SER A 197 18.45 4.87 3.20
CA SER A 197 19.59 5.58 3.82
C SER A 197 20.91 4.79 3.83
N GLY A 198 20.91 3.53 3.41
CA GLY A 198 22.08 2.64 3.45
C GLY A 198 22.31 1.94 4.80
N ALA A 199 21.46 2.18 5.80
CA ALA A 199 21.56 1.51 7.10
C ALA A 199 21.08 0.06 7.04
N VAL A 200 21.72 -0.83 7.82
CA VAL A 200 21.31 -2.23 7.92
C VAL A 200 19.97 -2.34 8.65
N LEU A 201 18.99 -2.91 7.97
CA LEU A 201 17.68 -3.25 8.52
C LEU A 201 17.82 -4.55 9.33
N LYS A 202 17.27 -4.53 10.55
CA LYS A 202 17.36 -5.65 11.51
C LYS A 202 16.08 -6.48 11.58
N GLY A 203 14.97 -5.93 11.12
CA GLY A 203 13.66 -6.58 11.00
C GLY A 203 13.41 -7.18 9.63
N CYS A 204 12.21 -7.73 9.47
CA CYS A 204 11.70 -8.20 8.19
C CYS A 204 11.03 -7.04 7.46
N ILE A 205 11.32 -6.85 6.18
CA ILE A 205 10.56 -5.88 5.37
C ILE A 205 9.32 -6.58 4.88
N HIS A 206 8.16 -6.01 5.19
CA HIS A 206 6.87 -6.43 4.65
C HIS A 206 6.41 -5.46 3.58
N SER A 207 5.71 -5.97 2.57
CA SER A 207 5.08 -5.18 1.52
C SER A 207 3.72 -5.77 1.19
N LEU A 208 2.72 -4.92 0.97
CA LEU A 208 1.44 -5.29 0.35
C LEU A 208 1.36 -4.59 -0.99
N ASP A 209 1.21 -5.36 -2.06
CA ASP A 209 1.32 -4.87 -3.42
C ASP A 209 0.11 -5.29 -4.25
N VAL A 210 -0.32 -4.39 -5.13
CA VAL A 210 -1.18 -4.71 -6.27
C VAL A 210 -0.32 -4.78 -7.51
N VAL A 211 -0.44 -5.87 -8.25
CA VAL A 211 0.29 -6.13 -9.49
C VAL A 211 -0.69 -6.39 -10.61
N TRP A 212 -0.42 -5.80 -11.75
CA TRP A 212 -1.16 -6.12 -12.97
C TRP A 212 -0.29 -6.90 -13.91
N VAL A 213 -0.87 -7.95 -14.46
CA VAL A 213 -0.20 -8.95 -15.27
C VAL A 213 -0.99 -9.19 -16.54
N GLU A 214 -0.29 -9.64 -17.58
CA GLU A 214 -0.90 -10.13 -18.82
C GLU A 214 -0.24 -11.44 -19.23
N ARG A 215 -0.94 -12.22 -20.05
CA ARG A 215 -0.34 -13.36 -20.75
C ARG A 215 0.81 -12.85 -21.63
N ALA A 216 1.96 -13.51 -21.51
CA ALA A 216 3.10 -13.21 -22.35
C ALA A 216 2.82 -13.64 -23.79
N HIS A 217 3.25 -12.84 -24.76
CA HIS A 217 3.06 -13.13 -26.19
C HIS A 217 3.84 -14.35 -26.69
N ALA A 218 4.93 -14.72 -26.00
CA ALA A 218 5.71 -15.90 -26.34
C ALA A 218 5.05 -17.16 -25.79
N GLU A 219 4.87 -18.16 -26.63
CA GLU A 219 4.31 -19.45 -26.25
C GLU A 219 5.10 -20.08 -25.08
N GLY A 220 4.40 -20.54 -24.05
CA GLY A 220 5.00 -21.13 -22.85
C GLY A 220 5.65 -20.14 -21.86
N ALA A 221 5.65 -18.83 -22.13
CA ALA A 221 6.24 -17.84 -21.22
C ALA A 221 5.34 -17.46 -20.03
N GLY A 222 4.09 -17.93 -20.00
CA GLY A 222 3.17 -17.76 -18.88
C GLY A 222 2.68 -16.31 -18.74
N TRP A 223 2.71 -15.80 -17.51
CA TRP A 223 2.26 -14.44 -17.17
C TRP A 223 3.44 -13.49 -16.93
N GLN A 224 3.31 -12.24 -17.38
CA GLN A 224 4.30 -11.19 -17.18
C GLN A 224 3.73 -10.00 -16.42
N VAL A 225 4.57 -9.37 -15.59
CA VAL A 225 4.21 -8.16 -14.85
C VAL A 225 4.19 -6.97 -15.80
N ILE A 226 3.04 -6.28 -15.87
CA ILE A 226 2.89 -5.00 -16.55
C ILE A 226 3.40 -3.88 -15.64
N THR A 227 2.87 -3.81 -14.42
CA THR A 227 3.17 -2.76 -13.46
C THR A 227 2.80 -3.18 -12.04
N ARG A 228 3.35 -2.47 -11.06
CA ARG A 228 3.18 -2.70 -9.63
C ARG A 228 2.91 -1.40 -8.89
N GLN A 229 2.01 -1.47 -7.92
CA GLN A 229 1.75 -0.40 -6.97
C GLN A 229 1.78 -0.96 -5.54
N GLN A 230 2.61 -0.36 -4.70
CA GLN A 230 2.72 -0.74 -3.29
C GLN A 230 1.66 0.03 -2.50
N LEU A 231 1.02 -0.64 -1.54
CA LEU A 231 -0.01 -0.10 -0.65
C LEU A 231 0.47 -0.01 0.80
N TYR A 232 1.42 -0.89 1.17
CA TYR A 232 2.07 -0.90 2.47
C TYR A 232 3.52 -1.33 2.29
N ARG A 233 4.42 -0.75 3.08
CA ARG A 233 5.79 -1.21 3.21
C ARG A 233 6.36 -0.76 4.54
N ASP A 234 6.88 -1.67 5.34
CA ASP A 234 7.44 -1.35 6.64
C ASP A 234 8.46 -2.40 7.09
N GLU A 235 9.31 -2.04 8.04
CA GLU A 235 10.20 -2.97 8.75
C GLU A 235 9.54 -3.38 10.07
N ILE A 236 9.07 -4.63 10.16
CA ILE A 236 8.49 -5.16 11.39
C ILE A 236 9.21 -6.45 11.84
N PRO A 237 9.23 -6.78 13.14
CA PRO A 237 9.93 -7.96 13.65
C PRO A 237 9.33 -9.30 13.17
N ALA A 238 8.04 -9.32 12.83
CA ALA A 238 7.33 -10.53 12.46
C ALA A 238 7.91 -11.17 11.19
N ARG A 239 8.04 -12.50 11.18
CA ARG A 239 8.56 -13.29 10.06
C ARG A 239 7.48 -14.17 9.43
N THR A 240 6.24 -13.71 9.45
CA THR A 240 5.05 -14.40 8.93
C THR A 240 4.25 -13.40 8.11
N PHE A 241 3.59 -13.84 7.05
CA PHE A 241 2.66 -12.96 6.32
C PHE A 241 1.50 -12.51 7.22
N PHE A 242 0.85 -11.40 6.84
CA PHE A 242 -0.38 -10.97 7.49
C PHE A 242 -1.51 -11.95 7.14
N ALA A 243 -2.35 -12.27 8.11
CA ALA A 243 -3.65 -12.87 7.86
C ALA A 243 -4.55 -11.87 7.13
N THR A 244 -5.38 -12.34 6.19
CA THR A 244 -6.17 -11.44 5.32
C THR A 244 -7.67 -11.70 5.38
N ALA A 245 -8.48 -10.65 5.26
CA ALA A 245 -9.91 -10.74 5.00
C ALA A 245 -10.39 -9.71 3.98
N PHE A 246 -11.22 -10.14 3.03
CA PHE A 246 -11.92 -9.23 2.14
C PHE A 246 -13.14 -8.63 2.84
N VAL A 247 -13.26 -7.30 2.80
CA VAL A 247 -14.35 -6.54 3.44
C VAL A 247 -15.02 -5.65 2.39
N PRO A 248 -16.18 -6.05 1.84
CA PRO A 248 -16.86 -5.29 0.78
C PRO A 248 -17.17 -3.84 1.14
N ALA A 249 -17.42 -3.55 2.42
CA ALA A 249 -17.70 -2.19 2.90
C ALA A 249 -16.52 -1.22 2.76
N LEU A 250 -15.30 -1.73 2.55
CA LEU A 250 -14.10 -0.94 2.28
C LEU A 250 -13.93 -0.59 0.79
N GLN A 251 -14.77 -1.14 -0.09
CA GLN A 251 -14.64 -0.99 -1.55
C GLN A 251 -15.49 0.15 -2.09
N GLY A 252 -14.95 0.91 -3.05
CA GLY A 252 -15.71 1.78 -3.94
C GLY A 252 -16.32 3.01 -3.24
N LEU A 253 -15.67 3.52 -2.21
CA LEU A 253 -16.13 4.68 -1.46
C LEU A 253 -16.00 5.94 -2.31
N ARG A 254 -17.11 6.38 -2.89
CA ARG A 254 -17.18 7.67 -3.62
C ARG A 254 -16.89 8.84 -2.69
N VAL A 255 -15.86 9.63 -2.99
CA VAL A 255 -15.51 10.90 -2.32
C VAL A 255 -15.80 12.05 -3.28
N GLY A 256 -16.61 13.00 -2.85
CA GLY A 256 -16.99 14.20 -3.60
C GLY A 256 -16.45 15.46 -2.95
N THR A 257 -17.14 16.59 -3.13
CA THR A 257 -16.81 17.86 -2.46
C THR A 257 -17.41 18.00 -1.06
N SER A 258 -18.37 17.14 -0.70
CA SER A 258 -18.98 17.12 0.63
C SER A 258 -18.30 16.09 1.53
N PRO A 259 -18.15 16.36 2.84
CA PRO A 259 -17.64 15.38 3.78
C PRO A 259 -18.44 14.08 3.75
N LYS A 260 -17.73 12.96 3.69
CA LYS A 260 -18.32 11.63 3.71
C LYS A 260 -17.94 10.89 4.99
N LEU A 261 -18.94 10.36 5.67
CA LEU A 261 -18.79 9.45 6.80
C LEU A 261 -19.19 8.04 6.36
N VAL A 262 -18.39 7.03 6.70
CA VAL A 262 -18.66 5.61 6.44
C VAL A 262 -18.48 4.82 7.72
N GLY A 263 -19.37 3.87 8.00
CA GLY A 263 -19.28 2.95 9.12
C GLY A 263 -20.36 3.16 10.18
N PRO A 264 -20.29 2.41 11.30
CA PRO A 264 -19.16 1.56 11.70
C PRO A 264 -18.98 0.35 10.77
N ILE A 265 -17.74 0.13 10.33
CA ILE A 265 -17.35 -1.03 9.52
C ILE A 265 -16.89 -2.14 10.46
N GLU A 266 -17.44 -3.33 10.27
CA GLU A 266 -16.96 -4.53 10.95
C GLU A 266 -15.72 -5.09 10.26
N LEU A 267 -14.71 -5.41 11.05
CA LEU A 267 -13.47 -6.05 10.58
C LEU A 267 -13.50 -7.51 11.04
N PRO A 268 -13.87 -8.47 10.18
CA PRO A 268 -13.99 -9.87 10.57
C PRO A 268 -12.62 -10.48 10.91
N PRO A 269 -12.56 -11.60 11.63
CA PRO A 269 -11.31 -12.33 11.82
C PRO A 269 -10.67 -12.69 10.46
N PRO A 270 -9.38 -12.38 10.27
CA PRO A 270 -8.70 -12.69 9.03
C PRO A 270 -8.35 -14.18 8.92
N THR A 271 -8.24 -14.67 7.68
CA THR A 271 -7.78 -16.03 7.40
C THR A 271 -6.26 -16.07 7.43
N ALA A 272 -5.69 -17.06 8.12
CA ALA A 272 -4.25 -17.24 8.19
C ALA A 272 -3.65 -17.48 6.79
N PRO A 273 -2.50 -16.86 6.48
CA PRO A 273 -1.79 -17.12 5.24
C PRO A 273 -1.03 -18.45 5.33
N PRO A 274 -0.59 -19.02 4.19
CA PRO A 274 0.37 -20.11 4.22
C PRO A 274 1.66 -19.68 4.94
N ALA A 275 2.32 -20.63 5.61
CA ALA A 275 3.61 -20.36 6.25
C ALA A 275 4.64 -19.94 5.19
N PRO A 276 5.45 -18.90 5.43
CA PRO A 276 6.51 -18.53 4.50
C PRO A 276 7.54 -19.67 4.39
N PRO A 277 8.19 -19.83 3.23
CA PRO A 277 9.27 -20.79 3.09
C PRO A 277 10.40 -20.47 4.09
N ALA A 278 11.04 -21.51 4.62
CA ALA A 278 12.20 -21.33 5.49
C ALA A 278 13.31 -20.56 4.74
N PRO A 279 14.05 -19.66 5.42
CA PRO A 279 15.18 -18.99 4.80
C PRO A 279 16.17 -20.05 4.27
N ALA A 280 16.68 -19.84 3.06
CA ALA A 280 17.69 -20.72 2.49
C ALA A 280 18.85 -20.86 3.49
N ALA A 281 19.26 -22.10 3.76
CA ALA A 281 20.44 -22.36 4.59
C ALA A 281 21.63 -21.62 3.96
N PRO A 282 22.48 -20.96 4.77
CA PRO A 282 23.68 -20.33 4.23
C PRO A 282 24.49 -21.40 3.48
N PRO A 283 25.14 -21.04 2.34
CA PRO A 283 26.01 -21.97 1.65
C PRO A 283 27.03 -22.52 2.65
N ALA A 284 27.19 -23.84 2.66
CA ALA A 284 28.18 -24.49 3.50
C ALA A 284 29.57 -23.91 3.18
N PRO A 285 30.44 -23.70 4.19
CA PRO A 285 31.77 -23.13 4.00
C PRO A 285 32.65 -23.97 3.09
#